data_AF-A0A850KJ20-F1
#
_entry.id   AF-A0A850KJ20-F1
#
_cell.length_a   1.000
_cell.length_b   1.000
_cell.length_c   1.000
_cell.angle_alpha   90.00
_cell.angle_beta   90.00
_cell.angle_gamma   90.00
#
_symmetry.space_group_name_H-M   'P 1'
#
loop_
_entity.id
_entity.type
_entity.pdbx_description
1 polymer ?
#
loop_
_entity_poly.entity_id
_entity_poly.type
_entity_poly.pdbx_seq_one_letter_code
_entity_poly.pdbx_strand_id
1 'polypeptide(L)'
;MGNETHLIYEIKRELDWAAEEVERTDKEVMQLEQKFNTSIETADDEDRKRLFAEKQHLIERIGLHDAFSLQKRAAWRFYMICKVYEIASDKKSANDIRDQLSKFMYRSMDGEAQNADQKDKLLELAEALMTYFNDGHSDEADEAIREAWQNIEQTLRELGRD
;
A
#
# COMPACT_ATOMS: atom_id res chain seq x y z
N MET A 1 14.28 -17.19 16.69
CA MET A 1 14.95 -16.97 15.40
C MET A 1 14.02 -16.07 14.61
N GLY A 2 14.24 -14.76 14.67
CA GLY A 2 13.46 -13.83 13.87
C GLY A 2 13.87 -14.04 12.42
N ASN A 3 12.91 -14.33 11.54
CA ASN A 3 13.14 -14.16 10.11
C ASN A 3 13.22 -12.66 9.88
N GLU A 4 14.41 -12.08 9.98
CA GLU A 4 14.70 -10.73 9.52
C GLU A 4 14.37 -10.71 8.03
N THR A 5 13.23 -10.11 7.73
CA THR A 5 12.59 -10.16 6.42
C THR A 5 12.84 -8.80 5.79
N HIS A 6 13.56 -8.74 4.67
CA HIS A 6 13.83 -7.46 4.01
C HIS A 6 12.55 -6.65 3.78
N LEU A 7 12.65 -5.31 3.84
CA LEU A 7 11.51 -4.39 3.72
C LEU A 7 10.58 -4.72 2.53
N ILE A 8 11.14 -5.06 1.37
CA ILE A 8 10.36 -5.39 0.18
C ILE A 8 9.45 -6.62 0.38
N TYR A 9 9.91 -7.61 1.15
CA TYR A 9 9.12 -8.80 1.49
C TYR A 9 8.07 -8.49 2.55
N GLU A 10 8.35 -7.58 3.48
CA GLU A 10 7.35 -7.11 4.46
C GLU A 10 6.18 -6.43 3.76
N ILE A 11 6.46 -5.52 2.83
CA ILE A 11 5.44 -4.80 2.05
C ILE A 11 4.70 -5.75 1.11
N LYS A 12 5.39 -6.72 0.50
CA LYS A 12 4.71 -7.78 -0.29
C LYS A 12 3.74 -8.58 0.58
N ARG A 13 4.15 -8.97 1.79
CA ARG A 13 3.30 -9.73 2.72
C ARG A 13 2.06 -8.93 3.12
N GLU A 14 2.19 -7.62 3.29
CA GLU A 14 1.04 -6.74 3.52
C GLU A 14 0.07 -6.74 2.33
N LEU A 15 0.57 -6.66 1.09
CA LEU A 15 -0.25 -6.76 -0.11
C LEU A 15 -0.96 -8.12 -0.21
N ASP A 16 -0.24 -9.21 0.03
CA ASP A 16 -0.78 -10.57 0.01
C ASP A 16 -1.92 -10.69 1.05
N TRP A 17 -1.69 -10.20 2.28
CA TRP A 17 -2.71 -10.17 3.33
C TRP A 17 -3.94 -9.32 2.95
N ALA A 18 -3.73 -8.13 2.38
CA ALA A 18 -4.84 -7.28 1.96
C ALA A 18 -5.66 -7.90 0.82
N ALA A 19 -5.03 -8.67 -0.07
CA ALA A 19 -5.72 -9.43 -1.11
C ALA A 19 -6.54 -10.59 -0.53
N GLU A 20 -6.00 -11.32 0.46
CA GLU A 20 -6.74 -12.36 1.18
C GLU A 20 -7.96 -11.79 1.91
N GLU A 21 -7.83 -10.60 2.49
CA GLU A 21 -8.93 -9.91 3.17
C GLU A 21 -10.07 -9.54 2.21
N VAL A 22 -9.74 -9.08 1.00
CA VAL A 22 -10.75 -8.87 -0.06
C VAL A 22 -11.42 -10.18 -0.42
N GLU A 23 -10.68 -11.26 -0.65
CA GLU A 23 -11.27 -12.57 -0.99
C GLU A 23 -12.19 -13.10 0.11
N ARG A 24 -11.79 -12.94 1.37
CA ARG A 24 -12.60 -13.31 2.54
C ARG A 24 -13.89 -12.51 2.58
N THR A 25 -13.80 -11.19 2.43
CA THR A 25 -14.92 -10.27 2.52
C THR A 25 -15.91 -10.45 1.36
N ASP A 26 -15.39 -10.70 0.14
CA ASP A 26 -16.19 -10.99 -1.05
C ASP A 26 -16.99 -12.30 -0.88
N LYS A 27 -16.36 -13.36 -0.34
CA LYS A 27 -17.05 -14.61 0.01
C LYS A 27 -18.18 -14.40 1.02
N GLU A 28 -17.97 -13.55 2.03
CA GLU A 28 -19.00 -13.22 3.02
C GLU A 28 -20.19 -12.48 2.37
N VAL A 29 -19.93 -11.52 1.47
CA VAL A 29 -20.97 -10.86 0.68
C VAL A 29 -21.72 -11.87 -0.17
N MET A 30 -21.02 -12.72 -0.94
CA MET A 30 -21.67 -13.74 -1.78
C MET A 30 -22.58 -14.69 -0.98
N GLN A 31 -22.14 -15.14 0.20
CA GLN A 31 -22.97 -15.98 1.07
C GLN A 31 -24.21 -15.24 1.60
N LEU A 32 -24.06 -13.96 1.94
CA LEU A 32 -25.17 -13.11 2.34
C LEU A 32 -26.17 -12.95 1.19
N GLU A 33 -25.69 -12.70 -0.03
CA GLU A 33 -26.55 -12.57 -1.21
C GLU A 33 -27.35 -13.85 -1.47
N GLN A 34 -26.72 -15.01 -1.39
CA GLN A 34 -27.40 -16.30 -1.57
C GLN A 34 -28.51 -16.52 -0.53
N LYS A 35 -28.23 -16.21 0.74
CA LYS A 35 -29.22 -16.30 1.83
C LYS A 35 -30.41 -15.39 1.58
N PHE A 36 -30.16 -14.13 1.23
CA PHE A 36 -31.23 -13.16 1.00
C PHE A 36 -32.03 -13.44 -0.28
N ASN A 37 -31.38 -13.87 -1.36
CA ASN A 37 -32.08 -14.23 -2.60
C ASN A 37 -33.08 -15.36 -2.35
N THR A 38 -32.69 -16.39 -1.59
CA THR A 38 -33.59 -17.49 -1.19
C THR A 38 -34.79 -16.98 -0.39
N SER A 39 -34.56 -16.07 0.58
CA SER A 39 -35.64 -15.49 1.40
C SER A 39 -36.58 -14.58 0.60
N ILE A 40 -36.04 -13.80 -0.34
CA ILE A 40 -36.77 -12.83 -1.19
C ILE A 40 -37.68 -13.55 -2.19
N GLU A 41 -37.26 -14.69 -2.73
CA GLU A 41 -38.05 -15.50 -3.67
C GLU A 41 -39.40 -15.90 -3.06
N THR A 42 -39.43 -16.22 -1.77
CA THR A 42 -40.64 -16.66 -1.05
C THR A 42 -41.39 -15.56 -0.31
N ALA A 43 -40.85 -14.34 -0.27
CA ALA A 43 -41.41 -13.23 0.50
C ALA A 43 -42.49 -12.43 -0.26
N ASP A 44 -43.41 -11.82 0.48
CA ASP A 44 -44.36 -10.84 -0.05
C ASP A 44 -43.72 -9.46 -0.28
N ASP A 45 -44.47 -8.52 -0.87
CA ASP A 45 -43.92 -7.22 -1.28
C ASP A 45 -43.48 -6.30 -0.12
N GLU A 46 -44.06 -6.43 1.08
CA GLU A 46 -43.60 -5.68 2.26
C GLU A 46 -42.34 -6.32 2.85
N ASP A 47 -42.32 -7.64 2.97
CA ASP A 47 -41.16 -8.38 3.46
C ASP A 47 -39.96 -8.24 2.53
N ARG A 48 -40.16 -8.20 1.21
CA ARG A 48 -39.10 -7.94 0.24
C ARG A 48 -38.41 -6.60 0.47
N LYS A 49 -39.17 -5.52 0.69
CA LYS A 49 -38.59 -4.18 0.94
C LYS A 49 -37.76 -4.16 2.22
N ARG A 50 -38.24 -4.81 3.28
CA ARG A 50 -37.51 -4.96 4.54
C ARG A 50 -36.21 -5.76 4.35
N LEU A 51 -36.30 -6.90 3.67
CA LEU A 51 -35.16 -7.77 3.39
C LEU A 51 -34.10 -7.07 2.52
N PHE A 52 -34.48 -6.26 1.55
CA PHE A 52 -33.53 -5.45 0.77
C PHE A 52 -32.80 -4.41 1.63
N ALA A 53 -33.51 -3.71 2.50
CA ALA A 53 -32.90 -2.73 3.41
C ALA A 53 -31.94 -3.41 4.40
N GLU A 54 -32.33 -4.57 4.95
CA GLU A 54 -31.48 -5.36 5.83
C GLU A 54 -30.24 -5.91 5.12
N LYS A 55 -30.40 -6.44 3.89
CA LYS A 55 -29.29 -6.89 3.04
C LYS A 55 -28.29 -5.76 2.83
N GLN A 56 -28.76 -4.57 2.44
CA GLN A 56 -27.88 -3.43 2.17
C GLN A 56 -27.08 -3.02 3.41
N HIS A 57 -27.73 -2.93 4.57
CA HIS A 57 -27.06 -2.59 5.82
C HIS A 57 -26.04 -3.66 6.25
N LEU A 58 -26.31 -4.94 5.98
CA LEU A 58 -25.37 -6.02 6.27
C LEU A 58 -24.17 -6.02 5.31
N ILE A 59 -24.37 -5.71 4.02
CA ILE A 59 -23.28 -5.55 3.05
C ILE A 59 -22.37 -4.39 3.45
N GLU A 60 -22.93 -3.26 3.82
CA GLU A 60 -22.16 -2.10 4.30
C GLU A 60 -21.34 -2.46 5.53
N ARG A 61 -21.92 -3.24 6.45
CA ARG A 61 -21.22 -3.72 7.66
C ARG A 61 -20.11 -4.73 7.37
N ILE A 62 -20.24 -5.56 6.32
CA ILE A 62 -19.19 -6.49 5.90
C ILE A 62 -17.94 -5.73 5.42
N GLY A 63 -18.11 -4.49 4.92
CA GLY A 63 -16.97 -3.60 4.68
C GLY A 63 -16.16 -3.94 3.42
N LEU A 64 -16.79 -4.50 2.38
CA LEU A 64 -16.09 -4.85 1.13
C LEU A 64 -15.37 -3.64 0.49
N HIS A 65 -15.95 -2.45 0.59
CA HIS A 65 -15.32 -1.22 0.12
C HIS A 65 -14.03 -0.89 0.89
N ASP A 66 -14.02 -1.13 2.19
CA ASP A 66 -12.85 -0.88 3.05
C ASP A 66 -11.75 -1.90 2.74
N ALA A 67 -12.10 -3.16 2.50
CA ALA A 67 -11.17 -4.20 2.08
C ALA A 67 -10.49 -3.85 0.74
N PHE A 68 -11.25 -3.40 -0.27
CA PHE A 68 -10.68 -2.94 -1.54
C PHE A 68 -9.82 -1.69 -1.36
N SER A 69 -10.21 -0.76 -0.49
CA SER A 69 -9.43 0.45 -0.19
C SER A 69 -8.10 0.11 0.49
N LEU A 70 -8.09 -0.88 1.39
CA LEU A 70 -6.90 -1.43 1.99
C LEU A 70 -5.98 -2.09 0.94
N GLN A 71 -6.53 -2.97 0.09
CA GLN A 71 -5.76 -3.62 -0.98
C GLN A 71 -5.15 -2.59 -1.94
N LYS A 72 -5.90 -1.55 -2.31
CA LYS A 72 -5.40 -0.47 -3.16
C LYS A 72 -4.20 0.25 -2.55
N ARG A 73 -4.26 0.59 -1.26
CA ARG A 73 -3.15 1.23 -0.54
C ARG A 73 -1.93 0.33 -0.48
N ALA A 74 -2.10 -0.94 -0.09
CA ALA A 74 -1.01 -1.92 -0.03
C ALA A 74 -0.36 -2.14 -1.42
N ALA A 75 -1.17 -2.19 -2.48
CA ALA A 75 -0.67 -2.34 -3.85
C ALA A 75 0.13 -1.11 -4.30
N TRP A 76 -0.32 0.09 -3.94
CA TRP A 76 0.39 1.33 -4.24
C TRP A 76 1.72 1.41 -3.48
N ARG A 77 1.71 1.08 -2.19
CA ARG A 77 2.91 0.97 -1.35
C ARG A 77 3.94 0.00 -1.94
N PHE A 78 3.49 -1.20 -2.35
CA PHE A 78 4.33 -2.20 -2.99
C PHE A 78 4.90 -1.73 -4.34
N TYR A 79 4.06 -1.10 -5.17
CA TYR A 79 4.53 -0.51 -6.42
C TYR A 79 5.64 0.53 -6.20
N MET A 80 5.46 1.42 -5.22
CA MET A 80 6.46 2.44 -4.93
C MET A 80 7.79 1.84 -4.50
N ILE A 81 7.78 0.90 -3.54
CA ILE A 81 9.04 0.32 -3.07
C ILE A 81 9.76 -0.44 -4.19
N CYS A 82 9.04 -1.15 -5.06
CA CYS A 82 9.64 -1.78 -6.24
C CYS A 82 10.32 -0.74 -7.16
N LYS A 83 9.67 0.40 -7.39
CA LYS A 83 10.25 1.47 -8.21
C LYS A 83 11.45 2.14 -7.55
N VAL A 84 11.46 2.26 -6.23
CA VAL A 84 12.61 2.77 -5.46
C VAL A 84 13.82 1.85 -5.65
N TYR A 85 13.63 0.54 -5.51
CA TYR A 85 14.70 -0.44 -5.69
C TYR A 85 15.18 -0.50 -7.15
N GLU A 86 14.26 -0.42 -8.12
CA GLU A 86 14.60 -0.32 -9.55
C GLU A 86 15.49 0.90 -9.84
N ILE A 87 15.09 2.08 -9.36
CA ILE A 87 15.87 3.32 -9.51
C ILE A 87 17.27 3.16 -8.91
N ALA A 88 17.37 2.58 -7.72
CA ALA A 88 18.64 2.39 -7.05
C ALA A 88 19.56 1.40 -7.77
N SER A 89 19.02 0.29 -8.27
CA SER A 89 19.79 -0.73 -9.00
C SER A 89 20.40 -0.22 -10.31
N ASP A 90 19.77 0.81 -10.91
CA ASP A 90 20.15 1.36 -12.22
C ASP A 90 21.18 2.51 -12.16
N LYS A 91 21.48 3.04 -10.95
CA LYS A 91 22.24 4.28 -10.78
C LYS A 91 23.50 4.04 -9.96
N LYS A 92 24.50 4.90 -10.17
CA LYS A 92 25.86 4.73 -9.61
C LYS A 92 26.22 5.73 -8.52
N SER A 93 25.33 6.68 -8.22
CA SER A 93 25.56 7.70 -7.20
C SER A 93 24.27 8.02 -6.45
N ALA A 94 24.38 8.34 -5.16
CA ALA A 94 23.24 8.73 -4.32
C ALA A 94 22.55 9.99 -4.86
N ASN A 95 23.31 10.92 -5.43
CA ASN A 95 22.73 12.12 -6.06
C ASN A 95 21.85 11.77 -7.27
N ASP A 96 22.28 10.85 -8.13
CA ASP A 96 21.48 10.41 -9.28
C ASP A 96 20.23 9.65 -8.85
N ILE A 97 20.35 8.80 -7.81
CA ILE A 97 19.21 8.09 -7.21
C ILE A 97 18.22 9.10 -6.66
N ARG A 98 18.67 10.03 -5.79
CA ARG A 98 17.85 11.08 -5.21
C ARG A 98 17.10 11.88 -6.27
N ASP A 99 17.77 12.29 -7.35
CA ASP A 99 17.15 13.08 -8.41
C ASP A 99 16.07 12.30 -9.17
N GLN A 100 16.22 10.99 -9.31
CA GLN A 100 15.20 10.12 -9.91
C GLN A 100 14.06 9.82 -8.93
N LEU A 101 14.35 9.58 -7.65
CA LEU A 101 13.34 9.42 -6.60
C LEU A 101 12.49 10.69 -6.45
N SER A 102 13.14 11.85 -6.47
CA SER A 102 12.51 13.18 -6.52
C SER A 102 11.50 13.28 -7.65
N LYS A 103 11.93 12.94 -8.87
CA LYS A 103 11.05 12.89 -10.05
C LYS A 103 9.93 11.87 -9.85
N PHE A 104 10.21 10.69 -9.33
CA PHE A 104 9.19 9.65 -9.18
C PHE A 104 8.12 10.03 -8.15
N MET A 105 8.52 10.47 -6.96
CA MET A 105 7.62 10.69 -5.82
C MET A 105 6.93 12.06 -5.85
N TYR A 106 7.58 13.07 -6.45
CA TYR A 106 7.12 14.45 -6.37
C TYR A 106 6.74 15.08 -7.72
N ARG A 107 6.87 14.38 -8.85
CA ARG A 107 6.44 14.90 -10.19
C ARG A 107 5.00 15.39 -10.27
N SER A 108 4.13 14.98 -9.35
CA SER A 108 2.74 15.43 -9.27
C SER A 108 2.56 16.80 -8.63
N MET A 109 3.63 17.48 -8.19
CA MET A 109 3.52 18.88 -7.78
C MET A 109 3.49 19.77 -9.01
N ASP A 110 2.33 20.40 -9.20
CA ASP A 110 2.16 21.61 -10.00
C ASP A 110 3.18 22.67 -9.54
N GLY A 111 4.38 22.66 -10.12
CA GLY A 111 5.35 23.75 -10.04
C GLY A 111 5.98 24.06 -8.66
N GLU A 112 5.63 23.38 -7.57
CA GLU A 112 6.25 23.62 -6.27
C GLU A 112 7.62 22.92 -6.18
N ALA A 113 8.65 23.71 -5.90
CA ALA A 113 10.00 23.21 -5.68
C ALA A 113 10.05 22.39 -4.38
N GLN A 114 10.72 21.23 -4.43
CA GLN A 114 10.99 20.45 -3.23
C GLN A 114 11.68 21.30 -2.16
N ASN A 115 11.16 21.25 -0.93
CA ASN A 115 11.78 21.92 0.20
C ASN A 115 13.08 21.19 0.61
N ALA A 116 13.89 21.83 1.49
CA ALA A 116 15.17 21.25 1.91
C ALA A 116 14.99 19.90 2.63
N ASP A 117 14.00 19.79 3.51
CA ASP A 117 13.68 18.57 4.25
C ASP A 117 13.37 17.37 3.35
N GLN A 118 12.56 17.55 2.30
CA GLN A 118 12.26 16.52 1.31
C GLN A 118 13.53 16.05 0.56
N LYS A 119 14.44 16.98 0.26
CA LYS A 119 15.69 16.64 -0.42
C LYS A 119 16.63 15.84 0.49
N ASP A 120 16.68 16.19 1.76
CA ASP A 120 17.52 15.52 2.76
C ASP A 120 17.00 14.09 3.01
N LYS A 121 15.69 13.90 3.23
CA LYS A 121 15.07 12.57 3.36
C LYS A 121 15.27 11.68 2.13
N LEU A 122 15.17 12.27 0.92
CA LEU A 122 15.44 11.54 -0.31
C LEU A 122 16.92 11.16 -0.47
N LEU A 123 17.83 12.00 0.05
CA LEU A 123 19.26 11.72 0.03
C LEU A 123 19.59 10.59 0.99
N GLU A 124 19.05 10.60 2.21
CA GLU A 124 19.19 9.52 3.19
C GLU A 124 18.75 8.17 2.61
N LEU A 125 17.56 8.14 1.99
CA LEU A 125 17.07 6.93 1.32
C LEU A 125 18.01 6.49 0.18
N ALA A 126 18.51 7.44 -0.62
CA ALA A 126 19.43 7.14 -1.71
C ALA A 126 20.77 6.56 -1.23
N GLU A 127 21.31 7.07 -0.12
CA GLU A 127 22.55 6.59 0.50
C GLU A 127 22.37 5.20 1.12
N ALA A 128 21.23 4.95 1.80
CA ALA A 128 20.88 3.63 2.32
C ALA A 128 20.75 2.60 1.19
N LEU A 129 20.05 2.95 0.10
CA LEU A 129 19.91 2.10 -1.07
C LEU A 129 21.25 1.80 -1.74
N MET A 130 22.12 2.81 -1.92
CA MET A 130 23.45 2.56 -2.46
C MET A 130 24.25 1.57 -1.60
N THR A 131 24.22 1.77 -0.29
CA THR A 131 24.90 0.88 0.67
C THR A 131 24.37 -0.54 0.51
N TYR A 132 23.04 -0.70 0.48
CA TYR A 132 22.39 -2.00 0.31
C TYR A 132 22.82 -2.73 -0.98
N PHE A 133 22.87 -2.03 -2.12
CA PHE A 133 23.27 -2.63 -3.40
C PHE A 133 24.78 -2.84 -3.54
N ASN A 134 25.62 -2.06 -2.84
CA ASN A 134 27.08 -2.19 -2.91
C ASN A 134 27.65 -3.21 -1.91
N ASP A 135 27.06 -3.31 -0.72
CA ASP A 135 27.56 -4.15 0.39
C ASP A 135 26.87 -5.53 0.45
N GLY A 136 26.14 -5.91 -0.61
CA GLY A 136 25.61 -7.26 -0.77
C GLY A 136 24.33 -7.55 0.00
N HIS A 137 23.48 -6.55 0.22
CA HIS A 137 22.15 -6.66 0.83
C HIS A 137 22.17 -7.06 2.31
N SER A 138 23.02 -6.43 3.13
CA SER A 138 23.08 -6.72 4.57
C SER A 138 21.80 -6.28 5.31
N ASP A 139 21.55 -6.90 6.47
CA ASP A 139 20.39 -6.57 7.32
C ASP A 139 20.48 -5.14 7.89
N GLU A 140 21.69 -4.66 8.18
CA GLU A 140 21.90 -3.27 8.62
C GLU A 140 21.56 -2.26 7.52
N ALA A 141 21.89 -2.58 6.26
CA ALA A 141 21.53 -1.75 5.14
C ALA A 141 20.02 -1.79 4.85
N ASP A 142 19.36 -2.93 5.08
CA ASP A 142 17.90 -3.03 5.01
C ASP A 142 17.20 -2.21 6.10
N GLU A 143 17.73 -2.22 7.33
CA GLU A 143 17.20 -1.38 8.42
C GLU A 143 17.33 0.11 8.10
N ALA A 144 18.47 0.54 7.55
CA ALA A 144 18.64 1.92 7.10
C ALA A 144 17.62 2.31 6.01
N ILE A 145 17.32 1.40 5.07
CA ILE A 145 16.26 1.63 4.08
C ILE A 145 14.90 1.69 4.78
N ARG A 146 14.61 0.81 5.74
CA ARG A 146 13.34 0.76 6.49
C ARG A 146 13.08 2.09 7.21
N GLU A 147 14.06 2.63 7.92
CA GLU A 147 13.97 3.91 8.62
C GLU A 147 13.75 5.08 7.64
N ALA A 148 14.57 5.17 6.59
CA ALA A 148 14.45 6.23 5.59
C ALA A 148 13.12 6.15 4.83
N TRP A 149 12.64 4.94 4.54
CA TRP A 149 11.36 4.71 3.89
C TRP A 149 10.19 5.18 4.76
N GLN A 150 10.19 4.90 6.07
CA GLN A 150 9.15 5.38 6.98
C GLN A 150 9.05 6.92 7.00
N ASN A 151 10.20 7.61 6.98
CA ASN A 151 10.24 9.08 6.91
C ASN A 151 9.62 9.62 5.61
N ILE A 152 9.88 8.95 4.48
CA ILE A 152 9.27 9.29 3.19
C ILE A 152 7.76 9.04 3.22
N GLU A 153 7.31 7.89 3.73
CA GLU A 153 5.89 7.58 3.85
C GLU A 153 5.12 8.56 4.72
N GLN A 154 5.71 8.99 5.84
CA GLN A 154 5.12 10.04 6.66
C GLN A 154 4.98 11.35 5.87
N THR A 155 6.02 11.72 5.13
CA THR A 155 6.01 12.95 4.31
C THR A 155 4.94 12.86 3.20
N LEU A 156 4.78 11.70 2.55
CA LEU A 156 3.75 11.49 1.54
C LEU A 156 2.34 11.54 2.14
N ARG A 157 2.15 10.98 3.35
CA ARG A 157 0.90 11.06 4.10
C ARG A 157 0.49 12.49 4.45
N GLU A 158 1.44 13.30 4.91
CA GLU A 158 1.21 14.73 5.20
C GLU A 158 0.79 15.52 3.94
N LEU A 159 1.21 15.05 2.76
CA LEU A 159 0.81 15.60 1.46
C LEU A 159 -0.49 15.00 0.89
N GLY A 160 -1.15 14.09 1.62
CA GLY A 160 -2.38 13.42 1.18
C GLY A 160 -2.18 12.37 0.08
N ARG A 161 -1.01 11.72 0.02
CA ARG A 161 -0.62 10.78 -1.02
C ARG A 161 -0.52 9.35 -0.47
N ASP A 162 -1.57 8.87 0.20
CA ASP A 162 -1.65 7.52 0.80
C ASP A 162 -2.58 6.59 0.00
#